data_AF-A0AA39JDW6-F1
#
_entry.id   AF-A0AA39JDW6-F1
#
_cell.length_a   1.000
_cell.length_b   1.000
_cell.length_c   1.000
_cell.angle_alpha   90.00
_cell.angle_beta   90.00
_cell.angle_gamma   90.00
#
_symmetry.space_group_name_H-M   'P 1'
#
loop_
_entity.id
_entity.type
_entity.pdbx_description
1 polymer ?
#
loop_
_entity_poly.entity_id
_entity_poly.type
_entity_poly.pdbx_seq_one_letter_code
_entity_poly.pdbx_strand_id
1 'polypeptide(L)'
;MARVPYHKRLIRAYIYYMLACGAVIPQKKLSQMVKDLHIDLKIIKMIACTWYLRARSAVPKSGTLHLAWEHAGSPNDHHHFVQMLRVTLLSFHFILQLIENHPVF
;
A
#
# COMPACT_ATOMS: atom_id res chain seq x y z
N MET A 1 12.62 5.90 -16.53
CA MET A 1 11.77 4.73 -16.83
C MET A 1 10.68 4.59 -15.76
N ALA A 2 9.41 4.76 -16.12
CA ALA A 2 8.30 4.62 -15.17
C ALA A 2 8.23 3.17 -14.67
N ARG A 3 8.38 2.97 -13.34
CA ARG A 3 8.29 1.63 -12.73
C ARG A 3 6.86 1.12 -12.88
N VAL A 4 6.66 0.11 -13.72
CA VAL A 4 5.38 -0.59 -13.80
C VAL A 4 5.08 -1.21 -12.43
N PRO A 5 3.90 -0.95 -11.83
CA PRO A 5 3.53 -1.53 -10.54
C PRO A 5 3.60 -3.06 -10.56
N TYR A 6 4.23 -3.66 -9.55
CA TYR A 6 4.51 -5.10 -9.51
C TYR A 6 3.25 -5.96 -9.64
N HIS A 7 2.13 -5.55 -9.03
CA HIS A 7 0.83 -6.23 -9.19
C HIS A 7 0.37 -6.32 -10.65
N LYS A 8 0.58 -5.28 -11.48
CA LYS A 8 0.21 -5.31 -12.92
C LYS A 8 1.06 -6.31 -13.71
N ARG A 9 2.29 -6.57 -13.28
CA ARG A 9 3.15 -7.60 -13.87
C ARG A 9 2.69 -8.98 -13.45
N LEU A 10 2.34 -9.15 -12.17
CA LEU A 10 1.88 -10.42 -11.63
C LEU A 10 0.53 -10.85 -12.22
N ILE A 11 -0.42 -9.92 -12.36
CA ILE A 11 -1.72 -10.18 -13.03
C ILE A 11 -1.49 -10.66 -14.47
N ARG A 12 -0.59 -10.00 -15.21
CA ARG A 12 -0.26 -10.42 -16.59
C ARG A 12 0.34 -11.82 -16.64
N ALA A 13 1.28 -12.12 -15.76
CA ALA A 13 1.86 -13.47 -15.66
C ALA A 13 0.81 -14.53 -15.34
N TYR A 14 -0.14 -14.21 -14.45
CA TYR A 14 -1.25 -15.11 -14.11
C TYR A 14 -2.19 -15.36 -15.30
N ILE A 15 -2.51 -14.31 -16.08
CA ILE A 15 -3.32 -14.46 -17.30
C ILE A 15 -2.62 -15.35 -18.32
N TYR A 16 -1.31 -15.20 -18.52
CA TYR A 16 -0.55 -16.09 -19.42
C TYR A 16 -0.55 -17.54 -18.93
N TYR A 17 -0.45 -17.75 -17.61
CA TYR A 17 -0.58 -19.08 -17.02
C TYR A 17 -1.96 -19.69 -17.31
N MET A 18 -3.05 -18.95 -17.11
CA MET A 18 -4.40 -19.44 -17.42
C MET A 18 -4.56 -19.83 -18.89
N LEU A 19 -4.04 -19.01 -19.81
CA LEU A 19 -4.07 -19.30 -21.25
C LEU A 19 -3.27 -20.57 -21.59
N ALA A 20 -2.09 -20.74 -21.01
CA ALA A 20 -1.28 -21.94 -21.20
C ALA A 20 -1.99 -23.19 -20.66
N CYS A 21 -2.60 -23.11 -19.47
CA CYS A 21 -3.39 -24.20 -18.92
C CYS A 21 -4.62 -24.55 -19.77
N GLY A 22 -5.31 -23.54 -20.31
CA GLY A 22 -6.46 -23.74 -21.21
C GLY A 22 -6.10 -24.42 -22.52
N ALA A 23 -4.87 -24.24 -23.02
CA ALA A 23 -4.39 -24.89 -24.23
C ALA A 23 -3.97 -26.37 -24.01
N VAL A 24 -3.58 -26.73 -22.77
CA VAL A 24 -3.03 -28.05 -22.43
C VAL A 24 -4.08 -28.99 -21.83
N ILE A 25 -5.05 -28.46 -21.08
CA ILE A 25 -6.00 -29.27 -20.32
C ILE A 25 -7.21 -29.63 -21.22
N PRO A 26 -7.55 -30.92 -21.38
CA PRO A 26 -8.72 -31.35 -22.15
C PRO A 26 -10.03 -30.82 -21.55
N GLN A 27 -11.09 -30.78 -22.39
CA GLN A 27 -12.37 -30.15 -22.05
C GLN A 27 -12.92 -30.64 -20.71
N LYS A 28 -12.92 -29.73 -19.73
CA LYS A 28 -13.58 -29.92 -18.44
C LYS A 28 -15.09 -29.77 -18.59
N LYS A 29 -15.86 -30.44 -17.73
CA LYS A 29 -17.30 -30.18 -17.60
C LYS A 29 -17.53 -28.69 -17.29
N LEU A 30 -18.58 -28.11 -17.88
CA LEU A 30 -18.94 -26.70 -17.72
C LEU A 30 -18.99 -26.27 -16.24
N SER A 31 -19.54 -27.12 -15.37
CA SER A 31 -19.61 -26.87 -13.92
C SER A 31 -18.23 -26.72 -13.25
N GLN A 32 -17.22 -27.45 -13.73
CA GLN A 32 -15.86 -27.33 -13.24
C GLN A 32 -15.18 -26.06 -13.77
N MET A 33 -15.44 -25.69 -15.03
CA MET A 33 -14.90 -24.45 -15.60
C MET A 33 -15.41 -23.20 -14.85
N VAL A 34 -16.68 -23.18 -14.46
CA VAL A 34 -17.24 -22.07 -13.69
C VAL A 34 -16.60 -21.97 -12.30
N LYS A 35 -16.33 -23.10 -11.64
CA LYS A 35 -15.63 -23.12 -10.35
C LYS A 35 -14.19 -22.63 -10.47
N ASP A 36 -13.48 -23.12 -11.47
CA ASP A 36 -12.09 -22.73 -11.74
C ASP A 36 -12.01 -21.22 -12.03
N LEU A 37 -12.91 -20.70 -12.87
CA LEU A 37 -12.99 -19.26 -13.17
C LEU A 37 -13.27 -18.42 -11.91
N HIS A 38 -14.12 -18.90 -11.00
CA HIS A 38 -14.39 -18.19 -9.75
C HIS A 38 -13.14 -18.11 -8.86
N ILE A 39 -12.34 -19.18 -8.83
CA ILE A 39 -11.06 -19.23 -8.11
C ILE A 39 -10.08 -18.24 -8.75
N ASP A 40 -9.98 -18.23 -10.08
CA ASP A 40 -9.10 -17.32 -10.83
C ASP A 40 -9.44 -15.85 -10.57
N LEU A 41 -10.73 -15.49 -10.59
CA LEU A 41 -11.20 -14.14 -10.27
C LEU A 41 -10.83 -13.75 -8.83
N LYS A 42 -10.95 -14.68 -7.88
CA LYS A 42 -10.57 -14.46 -6.49
C LYS A 42 -9.07 -14.21 -6.36
N ILE A 43 -8.23 -14.96 -7.07
CA ILE A 43 -6.77 -14.80 -7.07
C ILE A 43 -6.38 -13.44 -7.68
N ILE A 44 -6.94 -13.07 -8.83
CA ILE A 44 -6.69 -11.77 -9.47
C ILE A 44 -7.09 -10.62 -8.54
N LYS A 45 -8.26 -10.73 -7.89
CA LYS A 45 -8.73 -9.74 -6.91
C LYS A 45 -7.77 -9.65 -5.72
N MET A 46 -7.31 -10.78 -5.19
CA MET A 46 -6.33 -10.80 -4.10
C MET A 46 -5.03 -10.08 -4.50
N ILE A 47 -4.49 -10.37 -5.70
CA ILE A 47 -3.28 -9.73 -6.23
C ILE A 47 -3.48 -8.21 -6.39
N ALA A 48 -4.64 -7.77 -6.88
CA ALA A 48 -4.94 -6.35 -7.05
C ALA A 48 -5.08 -5.60 -5.71
N CYS A 49 -5.59 -6.27 -4.69
CA CYS A 49 -5.81 -5.70 -3.36
C CYS A 49 -4.60 -5.84 -2.42
N THR A 50 -3.58 -6.64 -2.77
CA THR A 50 -2.43 -6.82 -1.87
C THR A 50 -1.57 -5.56 -1.81
N TRP A 51 -1.50 -4.95 -0.63
CA TRP A 51 -0.75 -3.72 -0.40
C TRP A 51 0.74 -3.83 -0.78
N TYR A 52 1.37 -4.97 -0.51
CA TYR A 52 2.80 -5.19 -0.78
C TYR A 52 3.17 -5.27 -2.27
N LEU A 53 2.19 -5.46 -3.16
CA LEU A 53 2.41 -5.52 -4.61
C LEU A 53 2.16 -4.16 -5.30
N ARG A 54 1.72 -3.15 -4.55
CA ARG A 54 1.67 -1.77 -5.02
C ARG A 54 3.07 -1.16 -4.91
N ALA A 55 3.48 -0.41 -5.93
CA ALA A 55 4.69 0.37 -5.84
C ALA A 55 4.49 1.37 -4.69
N ARG A 56 5.32 1.29 -3.64
CA ARG A 56 5.35 2.33 -2.61
C ARG A 56 5.86 3.61 -3.27
N SER A 57 5.21 4.74 -2.99
CA SER A 57 5.84 6.05 -3.20
C SER A 57 7.17 6.04 -2.45
N ALA A 58 8.22 6.56 -3.09
CA ALA A 58 9.48 6.73 -2.40
C ALA A 58 9.23 7.71 -1.25
N VAL A 59 9.38 7.25 0.00
CA VAL A 59 9.32 8.14 1.15
C VAL A 59 10.60 8.96 1.11
N PRO A 60 10.52 10.31 1.02
CA PRO A 60 11.72 11.13 0.99
C PRO A 60 12.45 10.94 2.32
N LYS A 61 13.78 10.77 2.25
CA LYS A 61 14.63 10.66 3.44
C LYS A 61 15.10 12.06 3.83
N SER A 62 14.28 12.82 4.56
CA SER A 62 14.71 14.07 5.21
C SER A 62 14.31 14.09 6.68
N GLY A 63 14.70 15.15 7.40
CA GLY A 63 14.27 15.34 8.79
C GLY A 63 12.74 15.37 8.92
N THR A 64 12.23 14.78 10.01
CA THR A 64 10.80 14.52 10.24
C THR A 64 9.93 15.77 10.15
N LEU A 65 10.43 16.92 10.62
CA LEU A 65 9.72 18.21 10.56
C LEU A 65 9.66 18.80 9.16
N HIS A 66 10.71 18.63 8.36
CA HIS A 66 10.75 19.11 6.99
C HIS A 66 9.75 18.34 6.10
N LEU A 67 9.68 17.02 6.26
CA LEU A 67 8.68 16.18 5.58
C LEU A 67 7.25 16.53 6.02
N ALA A 68 7.04 16.75 7.31
CA ALA A 68 5.73 17.19 7.80
C ALA A 68 5.32 18.51 7.15
N TRP A 69 6.24 19.47 7.03
CA TRP A 69 5.97 20.73 6.34
C TRP A 69 5.62 20.54 4.86
N GLU A 70 6.34 19.68 4.14
CA GLU A 70 6.02 19.34 2.74
C GLU A 70 4.63 18.69 2.61
N HIS A 71 4.29 17.76 3.51
CA HIS A 71 2.99 17.10 3.53
C HIS A 71 1.83 18.03 3.93
N ALA A 72 2.10 19.11 4.67
CA ALA A 72 1.09 20.12 4.98
C ALA A 72 0.62 20.90 3.74
N GLY A 73 1.49 21.04 2.72
CA GLY A 73 1.19 21.75 1.47
C GLY A 73 0.39 20.94 0.44
N SER A 74 0.22 19.63 0.65
CA SER A 74 -0.48 18.73 -0.28
C SER A 74 -1.75 18.17 0.36
N PRO A 75 -2.96 18.52 -0.13
CA PRO A 75 -4.22 17.99 0.41
C PRO A 75 -4.30 16.46 0.37
N ASN A 76 -3.65 15.82 -0.61
CA ASN A 76 -3.63 14.37 -0.75
C ASN A 76 -2.73 13.68 0.29
N ASP A 77 -1.75 14.39 0.84
CA ASP A 77 -0.77 13.83 1.79
C ASP A 77 -1.05 14.28 3.23
N HIS A 78 -2.17 14.97 3.47
CA HIS A 78 -2.53 15.50 4.79
C HIS A 78 -2.62 14.40 5.88
N HIS A 79 -3.02 13.18 5.50
CA HIS A 79 -3.01 12.04 6.42
C HIS A 79 -1.60 11.71 6.94
N HIS A 80 -0.56 11.85 6.10
CA HIS A 80 0.82 11.65 6.51
C HIS A 80 1.30 12.76 7.45
N PHE A 81 0.94 14.02 7.18
CA PHE A 81 1.20 15.14 8.08
C PHE A 81 0.65 14.88 9.48
N VAL A 82 -0.63 14.52 9.56
CA VAL A 82 -1.29 14.22 10.85
C VAL A 82 -0.58 13.06 11.54
N GLN A 83 -0.27 11.97 10.84
CA GLN A 83 0.42 10.83 11.46
C GLN A 83 1.83 11.17 11.97
N MET A 84 2.58 12.02 11.28
CA MET A 84 3.94 12.40 11.67
C MET A 84 3.98 13.29 12.91
N LEU A 85 2.99 14.19 13.05
CA LEU A 85 2.92 15.13 14.18
C LEU A 85 1.98 14.69 15.29
N ARG A 86 1.30 13.55 15.13
CA ARG A 86 0.41 13.01 16.16
C ARG A 86 1.24 12.54 17.36
N VAL A 87 1.29 13.39 18.36
CA VAL A 87 1.81 13.06 19.69
C VAL A 87 0.65 12.49 20.51
N THR A 88 0.89 11.40 21.25
CA THR A 88 -0.14 10.90 22.18
C THR A 88 -0.33 11.89 23.33
N LEU A 89 -1.53 11.96 23.91
CA LEU A 89 -1.82 12.87 25.03
C LEU A 89 -0.81 12.68 26.18
N LEU A 90 -0.42 11.42 26.45
CA LEU A 90 0.58 11.08 27.46
C LEU A 90 1.96 11.65 27.12
N SER A 91 2.42 11.47 25.88
CA SER A 91 3.70 12.02 25.41
C SER A 91 3.72 13.55 25.45
N PHE A 92 2.59 14.19 25.12
CA PHE A 92 2.45 15.64 25.20
C PHE A 92 2.49 16.15 26.64
N HIS A 93 1.77 15.48 27.55
CA HIS A 93 1.77 15.82 28.97
C HIS A 93 3.16 15.63 29.60
N PHE A 94 3.88 14.58 29.21
CA PHE A 94 5.25 14.34 29.65
C PHE A 94 6.21 15.44 29.17
N ILE A 95 6.10 15.87 27.91
CA ILE A 95 6.90 17.00 27.40
C ILE A 95 6.57 18.28 28.17
N LEU A 96 5.28 18.55 28.43
CA LEU A 96 4.86 19.72 29.23
C LEU A 96 5.49 19.71 30.63
N GLN A 97 5.47 18.57 31.32
CA GLN A 97 6.10 18.42 32.64
C GLN A 97 7.62 18.67 32.60
N LEU A 98 8.29 18.25 31.52
CA LEU A 98 9.73 18.46 31.36
C LEU A 98 10.11 19.92 31.12
N ILE A 99 9.22 20.71 30.50
CA ILE A 99 9.48 22.12 30.19
C ILE A 99 8.84 23.09 31.18
N GLU A 100 7.97 22.62 32.07
CA GLU A 100 7.19 23.44 33.02
C GLU A 100 8.04 24.41 33.86
N ASN A 101 9.30 24.05 34.15
CA ASN A 101 10.23 24.88 34.93
C ASN A 101 11.47 25.30 34.13
N HIS A 102 11.44 25.18 32.79
CA HIS A 102 12.60 25.48 31.97
C HIS A 102 12.63 26.97 31.61
N PRO A 103 13.69 27.73 31.93
CA PRO A 103 13.72 29.19 31.80
C PRO A 103 13.70 29.73 30.36
N VAL A 104 13.72 28.83 29.36
CA VAL A 104 13.76 29.15 27.93
C VAL A 104 12.47 28.74 27.21
N PHE A 105 11.70 27.80 27.76
CA PHE A 105 10.46 27.29 27.14
C PHE A 105 9.23 27.79 27.89
#